data_AF-A0A7R9ZEU7-F1
#
_entry.id   AF-A0A7R9ZEU7-F1
#
_cell.length_a   1.000
_cell.length_b   1.000
_cell.length_c   1.000
_cell.angle_alpha   90.00
_cell.angle_beta   90.00
_cell.angle_gamma   90.00
#
_symmetry.space_group_name_H-M   'P 1'
#
loop_
_entity.id
_entity.type
_entity.pdbx_description
1 polymer ?
#
loop_
_entity_poly.entity_id
_entity_poly.type
_entity_poly.pdbx_seq_one_letter_code
_entity_poly.pdbx_strand_id
1 'polypeptide(L)'
;SNPMKAYFDNFLDKEPEVDIIEYQRKIETGPGWATDAGTYKFTMVADESKKVKARYYFKYVLEDGEWKISEHHSSVMPEPITEAEVRSLSNLWKDAITSGDIDAFAKRYSSNAVLIPRTYSTTRGVPLLTGIESIKTHFAGEGNWPIWGVSSASSVEFFEDIEMP
;
A
#
# COMPACT_ATOMS: atom_id res chain seq x y z
N SER A 1 -8.44 -28.85 24.85
CA SER A 1 -9.27 -28.70 23.64
C SER A 1 -8.35 -28.56 22.43
N ASN A 2 -8.73 -29.05 21.25
CA ASN A 2 -7.99 -28.76 20.01
C ASN A 2 -8.35 -27.31 19.59
N PRO A 3 -7.42 -26.34 19.65
CA PRO A 3 -7.72 -24.95 19.38
C PRO A 3 -8.19 -24.70 17.95
N MET A 4 -7.72 -25.50 16.99
CA MET A 4 -8.15 -25.42 15.60
C MET A 4 -9.59 -25.89 15.43
N LYS A 5 -9.97 -26.98 16.11
CA LYS A 5 -11.36 -27.46 16.10
C LYS A 5 -12.30 -26.40 16.69
N ALA A 6 -11.95 -25.84 17.85
CA ALA A 6 -12.76 -24.81 18.51
C ALA A 6 -12.90 -23.55 17.65
N TYR A 7 -11.83 -23.16 16.94
CA TYR A 7 -11.87 -22.07 15.96
C TYR A 7 -12.90 -22.35 14.85
N PHE A 8 -12.85 -23.54 14.24
CA PHE A 8 -13.77 -23.91 13.17
C PHE A 8 -15.21 -24.08 13.65
N ASP A 9 -15.44 -24.70 14.81
CA ASP A 9 -16.77 -24.82 15.40
C ASP A 9 -17.41 -23.43 15.55
N ASN A 10 -16.71 -22.48 16.20
CA ASN A 10 -17.19 -21.11 16.37
C ASN A 10 -17.30 -20.31 15.06
N PHE A 11 -16.50 -20.64 14.05
CA PHE A 11 -16.61 -20.01 12.73
C PHE A 11 -17.85 -20.52 11.98
N LEU A 12 -18.09 -21.83 12.01
CA LEU A 12 -19.22 -22.48 11.34
C LEU A 12 -20.56 -22.18 12.05
N ASP A 13 -20.56 -22.04 13.38
CA ASP A 13 -21.73 -21.61 14.17
C ASP A 13 -22.28 -20.23 13.75
N LYS A 14 -21.47 -19.42 13.04
CA LYS A 14 -21.88 -18.11 12.51
C LYS A 14 -22.49 -18.18 11.12
N GLU A 15 -22.62 -19.39 10.57
CA GLU A 15 -23.15 -19.67 9.23
C GLU A 15 -22.52 -18.75 8.17
N PRO A 16 -21.20 -18.84 7.96
CA PRO A 16 -20.50 -17.92 7.08
C PRO A 16 -20.85 -18.24 5.61
N GLU A 17 -21.47 -17.29 4.93
CA GLU A 17 -21.55 -17.28 3.48
C GLU A 17 -20.26 -16.69 2.90
N VAL A 18 -19.77 -17.25 1.80
CA VAL A 18 -18.50 -16.85 1.19
C VAL A 18 -18.67 -16.50 -0.29
N ASP A 19 -18.27 -15.27 -0.65
CA ASP A 19 -18.15 -14.82 -2.03
C ASP A 19 -16.67 -14.80 -2.44
N ILE A 20 -16.34 -15.32 -3.63
CA ILE A 20 -15.02 -15.10 -4.25
C ILE A 20 -15.05 -13.80 -5.06
N ILE A 21 -14.07 -12.94 -4.86
CA ILE A 21 -13.92 -11.70 -5.64
C ILE A 21 -13.17 -12.04 -6.94
N GLU A 22 -13.92 -12.43 -7.96
CA GLU A 22 -13.39 -13.02 -9.21
C GLU A 22 -12.33 -12.16 -9.92
N TYR A 23 -12.48 -10.84 -9.96
CA TYR A 23 -11.50 -9.98 -10.67
C TYR A 23 -10.11 -9.91 -10.00
N GLN A 24 -9.95 -10.46 -8.78
CA GLN A 24 -8.67 -10.56 -8.07
C GLN A 24 -8.13 -12.00 -8.05
N ARG A 25 -8.83 -12.94 -8.69
CA ARG A 25 -8.51 -14.36 -8.66
C ARG A 25 -7.46 -14.72 -9.69
N LYS A 26 -6.55 -15.61 -9.30
CA LYS A 26 -5.53 -16.20 -10.18
C LYS A 26 -5.57 -17.71 -10.02
N ILE A 27 -5.83 -18.41 -11.13
CA ILE A 27 -5.86 -19.86 -11.20
C ILE A 27 -4.71 -20.33 -12.07
N GLU A 28 -3.96 -21.33 -11.60
CA GLU A 28 -2.95 -22.04 -12.40
C GLU A 28 -3.22 -23.55 -12.32
N THR A 29 -3.02 -24.27 -13.41
CA THR A 29 -3.30 -25.71 -13.49
C THR A 29 -2.13 -26.47 -14.09
N GLY A 30 -2.00 -27.73 -13.69
CA GLY A 30 -1.06 -28.67 -14.29
C GLY A 30 -1.52 -30.13 -14.09
N PRO A 31 -0.78 -31.11 -14.63
CA PRO A 31 -1.12 -32.51 -14.44
C PRO A 31 -1.11 -32.88 -12.95
N GLY A 32 -2.28 -33.24 -12.41
CA GLY A 32 -2.44 -33.69 -11.02
C GLY A 32 -2.34 -32.59 -9.95
N TRP A 33 -2.22 -31.32 -10.32
CA TRP A 33 -2.23 -30.20 -9.37
C TRP A 33 -2.94 -28.95 -9.95
N ALA A 34 -3.46 -28.10 -9.06
CA ALA A 34 -3.94 -26.77 -9.40
C ALA A 34 -3.71 -25.80 -8.25
N THR A 35 -3.63 -24.51 -8.52
CA THR A 35 -3.62 -23.45 -7.50
C THR A 35 -4.73 -22.45 -7.78
N ASP A 36 -5.26 -21.87 -6.70
CA ASP A 36 -6.30 -20.84 -6.75
C ASP A 36 -6.05 -19.83 -5.64
N ALA A 37 -5.74 -18.61 -6.02
CA ALA A 37 -5.39 -17.54 -5.09
C ALA A 37 -6.21 -16.29 -5.39
N GLY A 38 -6.62 -15.59 -4.33
CA GLY A 38 -7.38 -14.36 -4.49
C GLY A 38 -7.90 -13.83 -3.17
N THR A 39 -9.04 -13.16 -3.23
CA THR A 39 -9.73 -12.59 -2.07
C THR A 39 -11.13 -13.18 -1.99
N TYR A 40 -11.56 -13.57 -0.80
CA TYR A 40 -12.96 -13.85 -0.49
C TYR A 40 -13.56 -12.81 0.46
N LYS A 41 -14.88 -12.72 0.46
CA LYS A 41 -15.66 -11.93 1.40
C LYS A 41 -16.59 -12.87 2.14
N PHE A 42 -16.41 -12.98 3.45
CA PHE A 42 -17.36 -13.67 4.31
C PHE A 42 -18.46 -12.71 4.75
N THR A 43 -19.70 -13.19 4.74
CA THR A 43 -20.84 -12.56 5.38
C THR A 43 -21.32 -13.51 6.47
N MET A 44 -21.31 -13.08 7.73
CA MET A 44 -21.80 -13.91 8.83
C MET A 44 -23.32 -13.81 8.84
N VAL A 45 -24.06 -14.88 8.52
CA VAL A 45 -25.53 -14.80 8.44
C VAL A 45 -26.16 -14.49 9.81
N ALA A 46 -25.55 -15.00 10.88
CA ALA A 46 -25.97 -14.69 12.25
C ALA A 46 -25.82 -13.20 12.63
N ASP A 47 -25.04 -12.42 11.87
CA ASP A 47 -24.85 -10.98 12.05
C ASP A 47 -24.40 -10.35 10.72
N GLU A 48 -25.36 -10.06 9.83
CA GLU A 48 -25.09 -9.58 8.47
C GLU A 48 -24.28 -8.27 8.41
N SER A 49 -24.20 -7.53 9.53
CA SER A 49 -23.35 -6.34 9.66
C SER A 49 -21.86 -6.69 9.65
N LYS A 50 -21.51 -7.94 9.99
CA LYS A 50 -20.13 -8.44 10.01
C LYS A 50 -19.75 -9.05 8.67
N LYS A 51 -19.04 -8.26 7.89
CA LYS A 51 -18.43 -8.67 6.62
C LYS A 51 -16.92 -8.65 6.77
N VAL A 52 -16.26 -9.74 6.41
CA VAL A 52 -14.80 -9.89 6.53
C VAL A 52 -14.22 -10.18 5.17
N LYS A 53 -13.34 -9.29 4.69
CA LYS A 53 -12.51 -9.54 3.51
C LYS A 53 -11.20 -10.18 3.93
N ALA A 54 -10.78 -11.21 3.21
CA ALA A 54 -9.56 -11.92 3.52
C ALA A 54 -8.95 -12.53 2.25
N ARG A 55 -7.63 -12.68 2.23
CA ARG A 55 -6.87 -13.33 1.16
C ARG A 55 -6.91 -14.83 1.37
N TYR A 56 -6.97 -15.58 0.29
CA TYR A 56 -6.83 -17.03 0.30
C TYR A 56 -5.81 -17.50 -0.74
N TYR A 57 -5.23 -18.65 -0.46
CA TYR A 57 -4.49 -19.48 -1.40
C TYR A 57 -4.88 -20.93 -1.15
N PHE A 58 -5.29 -21.63 -2.19
CA PHE A 58 -5.51 -23.07 -2.20
C PHE A 58 -4.56 -23.74 -3.17
N LYS A 59 -4.02 -24.88 -2.75
CA LYS A 59 -3.37 -25.83 -3.64
C LYS A 59 -4.18 -27.11 -3.67
N TYR A 60 -4.59 -27.51 -4.85
CA TYR A 60 -5.29 -28.76 -5.09
C TYR A 60 -4.35 -29.83 -5.61
N VAL A 61 -4.57 -31.06 -5.19
CA VAL A 61 -3.92 -32.26 -5.72
C VAL A 61 -4.97 -33.29 -6.11
N LEU A 62 -4.71 -34.06 -7.17
CA LEU A 62 -5.53 -35.19 -7.56
C LEU A 62 -5.07 -36.43 -6.79
N GLU A 63 -5.87 -36.90 -5.84
CA GLU A 63 -5.60 -38.06 -5.00
C GLU A 63 -6.73 -39.07 -5.16
N ASP A 64 -6.39 -40.31 -5.55
CA ASP A 64 -7.35 -41.40 -5.76
C ASP A 64 -8.52 -41.04 -6.71
N GLY A 65 -8.26 -40.19 -7.70
CA GLY A 65 -9.27 -39.72 -8.66
C GLY A 65 -10.11 -38.54 -8.18
N GLU A 66 -9.86 -38.00 -6.99
CA GLU A 66 -10.57 -36.84 -6.43
C GLU A 66 -9.63 -35.65 -6.21
N TRP A 67 -10.11 -34.45 -6.57
CA TRP A 67 -9.37 -33.21 -6.30
C TRP A 67 -9.58 -32.76 -4.86
N LYS A 68 -8.50 -32.63 -4.09
CA LYS A 68 -8.54 -32.25 -2.67
C LYS A 68 -7.65 -31.04 -2.41
N ILE A 69 -8.01 -30.22 -1.42
CA ILE A 69 -7.16 -29.13 -0.94
C ILE A 69 -6.01 -29.73 -0.11
N SER A 70 -4.79 -29.57 -0.59
CA SER A 70 -3.56 -29.99 0.09
C SER A 70 -2.96 -28.88 0.96
N GLU A 71 -3.12 -27.62 0.56
CA GLU A 71 -2.62 -26.45 1.29
C GLU A 71 -3.69 -25.35 1.27
N HIS A 72 -3.88 -24.67 2.40
CA HIS A 72 -4.76 -23.53 2.55
C HIS A 72 -4.07 -22.45 3.39
N HIS A 73 -3.83 -21.28 2.80
CA HIS A 73 -3.36 -20.10 3.52
C HIS A 73 -4.44 -19.03 3.48
N SER A 74 -4.90 -18.61 4.66
CA SER A 74 -5.89 -17.56 4.83
C SER A 74 -5.34 -16.42 5.69
N SER A 75 -5.60 -15.17 5.31
CA SER A 75 -5.30 -14.01 6.14
C SER A 75 -6.31 -12.89 5.95
N VAL A 76 -6.73 -12.26 7.03
CA VAL A 76 -7.56 -11.04 6.96
C VAL A 76 -6.80 -9.95 6.21
N MET A 77 -7.53 -9.11 5.48
CA MET A 77 -6.94 -7.92 4.86
C MET A 77 -6.41 -7.00 5.96
N PRO A 78 -5.24 -6.36 5.76
CA PRO A 78 -4.81 -5.30 6.67
C PRO A 78 -5.86 -4.18 6.67
N GLU A 79 -6.04 -3.53 7.82
CA GLU A 79 -6.93 -2.38 7.89
C GLU A 79 -6.44 -1.28 6.94
N PRO A 80 -7.33 -0.67 6.14
CA PRO A 80 -6.96 0.49 5.34
C PRO A 80 -6.48 1.61 6.24
N ILE A 81 -5.42 2.30 5.84
CA ILE A 81 -5.07 3.57 6.47
C ILE A 81 -6.22 4.56 6.29
N THR A 82 -6.63 5.21 7.38
CA THR A 82 -7.68 6.21 7.38
C THR A 82 -7.20 7.53 6.78
N GLU A 83 -8.11 8.38 6.32
CA GLU A 83 -7.76 9.71 5.82
C GLU A 83 -7.03 10.56 6.88
N ALA A 84 -7.43 10.43 8.14
CA ALA A 84 -6.80 11.13 9.27
C ALA A 84 -5.34 10.67 9.48
N GLU A 85 -5.09 9.37 9.37
CA GLU A 85 -3.73 8.82 9.45
C GLU A 85 -2.88 9.27 8.26
N VAL A 86 -3.43 9.29 7.04
CA VAL A 86 -2.75 9.83 5.85
C VAL A 86 -2.38 11.30 6.05
N ARG A 87 -3.30 12.11 6.58
CA ARG A 87 -3.03 13.53 6.90
C ARG A 87 -1.92 13.66 7.96
N SER A 88 -1.90 12.77 8.95
CA SER A 88 -0.85 12.73 9.97
C SER A 88 0.52 12.37 9.38
N LEU A 89 0.59 11.49 8.37
CA LEU A 89 1.83 11.22 7.64
C LEU A 89 2.40 12.47 6.95
N SER A 90 1.53 13.34 6.43
CA SER A 90 1.96 14.61 5.83
C SER A 90 2.53 15.58 6.86
N ASN A 91 1.99 15.61 8.08
CA ASN A 91 2.55 16.42 9.17
C ASN A 91 3.92 15.91 9.60
N LEU A 92 4.08 14.59 9.75
CA LEU A 92 5.38 13.97 10.04
C LEU A 92 6.44 14.31 8.99
N TRP A 93 6.03 14.44 7.72
CA TRP A 93 6.94 14.86 6.65
C TRP A 93 7.29 16.36 6.71
N LYS A 94 6.31 17.22 7.00
CA LYS A 94 6.54 18.66 7.19
C LYS A 94 7.48 18.93 8.37
N ASP A 95 7.24 18.26 9.50
CA ASP A 95 8.06 18.38 10.70
C ASP A 95 9.51 17.96 10.41
N ALA A 96 9.69 16.86 9.66
CA ALA A 96 11.00 16.40 9.25
C ALA A 96 11.74 17.43 8.36
N ILE A 97 11.04 18.10 7.42
CA ILE A 97 11.63 19.20 6.65
C ILE A 97 12.02 20.36 7.55
N THR A 98 11.10 20.81 8.40
CA THR A 98 11.32 21.97 9.27
C THR A 98 12.46 21.74 10.25
N SER A 99 12.70 20.49 10.65
CA SER A 99 13.80 20.13 11.55
C SER A 99 15.20 20.32 10.95
N GLY A 100 15.33 20.32 9.62
CA GLY A 100 16.63 20.31 8.94
C GLY A 100 17.42 18.99 9.09
N ASP A 101 16.88 17.99 9.79
CA ASP A 101 17.50 16.67 9.95
C ASP A 101 17.24 15.81 8.72
N ILE A 102 18.31 15.57 7.95
CA ILE A 102 18.23 14.80 6.71
C ILE A 102 17.89 13.32 6.94
N ASP A 103 18.28 12.74 8.08
CA ASP A 103 17.93 11.36 8.41
C ASP A 103 16.46 11.24 8.82
N ALA A 104 15.94 12.21 9.57
CA ALA A 104 14.52 12.29 9.88
C ALA A 104 13.67 12.43 8.60
N PHE A 105 14.13 13.26 7.65
CA PHE A 105 13.50 13.42 6.34
C PHE A 105 13.55 12.14 5.51
N ALA A 106 14.72 11.52 5.38
CA ALA A 106 14.91 10.28 4.63
C ALA A 106 14.06 9.13 5.20
N LYS A 107 13.88 9.05 6.52
CA LYS A 107 13.04 8.05 7.20
C LYS A 107 11.54 8.18 6.86
N ARG A 108 11.10 9.24 6.18
CA ARG A 108 9.71 9.35 5.67
C ARG A 108 9.50 8.62 4.36
N TYR A 109 10.57 8.17 3.71
CA TYR A 109 10.53 7.48 2.43
C TYR A 109 10.72 5.97 2.61
N SER A 110 10.03 5.19 1.78
CA SER A 110 10.33 3.76 1.63
C SER A 110 11.74 3.57 1.08
N SER A 111 12.39 2.44 1.38
CA SER A 111 13.71 2.11 0.83
C SER A 111 13.74 2.13 -0.71
N ASN A 112 12.59 1.88 -1.35
CA ASN A 112 12.42 1.87 -2.80
C ASN A 112 11.66 3.11 -3.31
N ALA A 113 11.61 4.20 -2.53
CA ALA A 113 10.96 5.43 -2.97
C ALA A 113 11.64 5.99 -4.24
N VAL A 114 10.81 6.48 -5.15
CA VAL A 114 11.23 7.22 -6.35
C VAL A 114 10.80 8.66 -6.18
N LEU A 115 11.76 9.58 -6.19
CA LEU A 115 11.48 11.00 -6.08
C LEU A 115 11.54 11.61 -7.48
N ILE A 116 10.42 12.16 -7.94
CA ILE A 116 10.30 12.75 -9.27
C ILE A 116 10.31 14.28 -9.10
N PRO A 117 11.47 14.95 -9.21
CA PRO A 117 11.51 16.39 -9.21
C PRO A 117 10.83 16.91 -10.49
N ARG A 118 9.88 17.84 -10.35
CA ARG A 118 9.27 18.52 -11.50
C ARG A 118 10.09 19.76 -11.84
N THR A 119 11.06 19.63 -12.75
CA THR A 119 11.67 20.81 -13.39
C THR A 119 11.18 20.89 -14.84
N TYR A 120 10.24 21.80 -15.11
CA TYR A 120 9.99 22.26 -16.47
C TYR A 120 11.16 23.15 -16.88
N SER A 121 12.16 22.57 -17.53
CA SER A 121 13.03 23.25 -18.48
C SER A 121 13.62 22.20 -19.41
N THR A 122 13.38 22.37 -20.69
CA THR A 122 13.75 21.47 -21.79
C THR A 122 15.25 21.48 -22.05
N THR A 123 16.06 21.00 -21.11
CA THR A 123 17.45 20.66 -21.37
C THR A 123 17.85 19.43 -20.54
N ARG A 124 18.10 18.34 -21.27
CA ARG A 124 18.66 17.04 -20.87
C ARG A 124 19.29 16.95 -19.46
N GLY A 125 18.83 15.97 -18.68
CA GLY A 125 19.74 15.15 -17.85
C GLY A 125 19.55 15.13 -16.33
N VAL A 126 18.40 15.52 -15.77
CA VAL A 126 18.18 15.37 -14.31
C VAL A 126 17.98 13.87 -14.00
N PRO A 127 18.84 13.22 -13.19
CA PRO A 127 18.67 11.82 -12.84
C PRO A 127 17.44 11.65 -11.95
N LEU A 128 16.65 10.60 -12.22
CA LEU A 128 15.66 10.09 -11.28
C LEU A 128 16.38 9.73 -9.99
N LEU A 129 15.99 10.33 -8.86
CA LEU A 129 16.52 9.93 -7.57
C LEU A 129 15.79 8.65 -7.14
N THR A 130 16.49 7.53 -7.21
CA THR A 130 15.97 6.22 -6.81
C THR A 130 16.68 5.75 -5.55
N GLY A 131 15.90 5.45 -4.52
CA GLY A 131 16.41 4.92 -3.25
C GLY A 131 16.89 6.00 -2.26
N ILE A 132 16.93 5.59 -0.99
CA ILE A 132 17.17 6.49 0.15
C ILE A 132 18.55 7.16 0.11
N GLU A 133 19.58 6.46 -0.37
CA GLU A 133 20.94 7.01 -0.51
C GLU A 133 21.01 8.11 -1.57
N SER A 134 20.32 7.94 -2.71
CA SER A 134 20.25 8.98 -3.74
C SER A 134 19.54 10.24 -3.26
N ILE A 135 18.49 10.07 -2.44
CA ILE A 135 17.79 11.16 -1.78
C ILE A 135 18.74 11.86 -0.79
N LYS A 136 19.42 11.11 0.09
CA LYS A 136 20.40 11.68 1.04
C LYS A 136 21.50 12.46 0.34
N THR A 137 22.12 11.91 -0.72
CA THR A 137 23.16 12.60 -1.51
C THR A 137 22.64 13.89 -2.15
N HIS A 138 21.41 13.89 -2.68
CA HIS A 138 20.82 15.09 -3.28
C HIS A 138 20.64 16.22 -2.26
N PHE A 139 20.17 15.90 -1.06
CA PHE A 139 19.91 16.89 -0.03
C PHE A 139 21.13 17.25 0.84
N ALA A 140 22.15 16.37 0.92
CA ALA A 140 23.41 16.63 1.61
C ALA A 140 24.37 17.54 0.83
N GLY A 141 24.06 17.86 -0.44
CA GLY A 141 24.89 18.74 -1.26
C GLY A 141 26.23 18.13 -1.72
N GLU A 142 26.39 16.81 -1.66
CA GLU A 142 27.65 16.11 -2.01
C GLU A 142 27.86 15.93 -3.53
N GLY A 143 27.20 16.76 -4.34
CA GLY A 143 27.52 16.98 -5.74
C GLY A 143 27.38 18.46 -6.04
N ASN A 144 28.23 19.00 -6.92
CA ASN A 144 28.23 20.40 -7.32
C ASN A 144 26.98 20.75 -8.14
N TRP A 145 25.82 20.77 -7.48
CA TRP A 145 24.51 21.08 -8.03
C TRP A 145 23.95 22.28 -7.26
N PRO A 146 23.37 23.27 -7.95
CA PRO A 146 22.98 24.50 -7.28
C PRO A 146 21.82 24.23 -6.31
N ILE A 147 22.06 24.52 -5.04
CA ILE A 147 21.06 24.51 -3.97
C ILE A 147 20.12 25.69 -4.23
N TRP A 148 18.94 25.44 -4.80
CA TRP A 148 17.89 26.46 -4.92
C TRP A 148 16.76 26.18 -3.93
N GLY A 149 16.38 27.25 -3.23
CA GLY A 149 15.53 27.23 -2.04
C GLY A 149 14.07 26.86 -2.26
N VAL A 150 13.39 26.59 -1.15
CA VAL A 150 11.93 26.52 -1.07
C VAL A 150 11.38 27.93 -1.30
N SER A 151 10.79 28.18 -2.47
CA SER A 151 9.92 29.34 -2.65
C SER A 151 8.49 28.95 -2.28
N SER A 152 7.92 29.70 -1.33
CA SER A 152 6.47 29.82 -1.20
C SER A 152 6.00 30.83 -2.26
N ALA A 153 5.15 30.42 -3.20
CA ALA A 153 4.23 31.34 -3.86
C ALA A 153 3.04 30.58 -4.41
N SER A 154 1.89 30.94 -3.85
CA SER A 154 0.54 30.75 -4.33
C SER A 154 0.36 31.01 -5.83
N SER A 155 -0.66 30.36 -6.38
CA SER A 155 -1.34 30.65 -7.65
C SER A 155 -1.13 32.07 -8.19
N VAL A 156 -0.68 32.13 -9.45
CA VAL A 156 -0.74 33.34 -10.28
C VAL A 156 -2.20 33.60 -10.64
N GLU A 157 -2.77 34.67 -10.09
CA GLU A 157 -3.87 35.40 -10.74
C GLU A 157 -3.43 36.86 -10.87
N PHE A 158 -3.48 37.38 -12.09
CA PHE A 158 -3.22 38.78 -12.41
C PHE A 158 -4.49 39.59 -12.14
N PHE A 159 -4.40 40.59 -11.28
CA PHE A 159 -5.32 41.73 -11.28
C PHE A 159 -4.48 43.02 -11.24
N GLU A 160 -4.72 43.87 -12.22
CA GLU A 160 -4.13 45.21 -12.36
C GLU A 160 -4.68 46.16 -11.28
N ASP A 161 -3.80 47.04 -10.79
CA ASP A 161 -4.00 48.31 -10.05
C ASP A 161 -5.36 48.60 -9.40
N ILE A 162 -5.42 48.60 -8.05
CA ILE A 162 -6.30 49.53 -7.29
C ILE A 162 -5.59 49.93 -5.98
N GLU A 163 -5.44 51.25 -5.77
CA GLU A 163 -4.87 51.90 -4.58
C GLU A 163 -5.68 51.66 -3.29
N MET A 164 -4.95 51.73 -2.16
CA MET A 164 -5.49 51.69 -0.80
C MET A 164 -6.35 52.93 -0.49
N PRO A 165 -7.28 52.79 0.48
CA PRO A 165 -7.42 53.75 1.58
C PRO A 165 -6.73 53.26 2.86
#